data_AF-A0A5D2C1Q7-F1
#
_entry.id   AF-A0A5D2C1Q7-F1
#
_cell.length_a   1.000
_cell.length_b   1.000
_cell.length_c   1.000
_cell.angle_alpha   90.00
_cell.angle_beta   90.00
_cell.angle_gamma   90.00
#
_symmetry.space_group_name_H-M   'P 1'
#
loop_
_entity.id
_entity.type
_entity.pdbx_description
1 polymer ?
#
loop_
_entity_poly.entity_id
_entity_poly.type
_entity_poly.pdbx_seq_one_letter_code
_entity_poly.pdbx_strand_id
1 'polypeptide(L)' 'MAPEFLRGEPSNEKSDVYSFGVILWELITVQQPWNGISTAQVVGAVAFQNRKPAIPPNTSPKLISLMESCWAE' A
#
# COMPACT_ATOMS: atom_id res chain seq x y z
N MET A 1 -4.71 3.66 -0.38
CA MET A 1 -5.88 3.26 -1.20
C MET A 1 -5.48 2.10 -2.09
N ALA A 2 -6.40 1.16 -2.30
CA ALA A 2 -6.19 -0.01 -3.14
C ALA A 2 -6.12 0.33 -4.64
N PRO A 3 -5.36 -0.43 -5.46
CA PRO A 3 -5.21 -0.16 -6.89
C PRO A 3 -6.53 -0.07 -7.65
N GLU A 4 -7.45 -1.00 -7.44
CA GLU A 4 -8.78 -1.09 -8.07
C GLU A 4 -9.64 0.13 -7.75
N PHE A 5 -9.62 0.60 -6.50
CA PHE A 5 -10.32 1.82 -6.11
C PHE A 5 -9.77 3.04 -6.87
N LEU A 6 -8.45 3.13 -7.02
CA LEU A 6 -7.80 4.23 -7.73
C LEU A 6 -8.03 4.18 -9.25
N ARG A 7 -8.34 3.02 -9.82
CA ARG A 7 -8.76 2.85 -11.23
C ARG A 7 -10.25 3.12 -11.45
N GLY A 8 -11.03 3.31 -10.38
CA GLY A 8 -12.48 3.41 -10.47
C GLY A 8 -13.18 2.09 -10.73
N GLU A 9 -12.51 0.97 -10.42
CA GLU A 9 -13.07 -0.38 -10.52
C GLU A 9 -13.88 -0.74 -9.25
N PRO A 10 -14.78 -1.73 -9.34
CA PRO A 10 -15.53 -2.20 -8.18
C PRO A 10 -14.58 -2.67 -7.06
N SER A 11 -14.74 -2.08 -5.88
CA SER A 11 -14.05 -2.51 -4.67
C SER A 11 -14.75 -3.71 -4.04
N ASN A 12 -13.98 -4.55 -3.38
CA ASN A 12 -14.47 -5.68 -2.58
C ASN A 12 -13.71 -5.73 -1.24
N GLU A 13 -13.84 -6.82 -0.49
CA GLU A 13 -13.15 -6.99 0.78
C GLU A 13 -11.61 -6.96 0.67
N LYS A 14 -11.05 -7.20 -0.53
CA LYS A 14 -9.60 -7.11 -0.77
C LYS A 14 -9.10 -5.68 -0.74
N SER A 15 -9.95 -4.70 -1.07
CA SER A 15 -9.62 -3.29 -0.95
C SER A 15 -9.33 -2.89 0.50
N ASP A 16 -10.08 -3.47 1.46
CA ASP A 16 -9.85 -3.28 2.89
C ASP A 16 -8.57 -3.98 3.37
N VAL A 17 -8.33 -5.21 2.90
CA VAL A 17 -7.08 -5.95 3.19
C VAL A 17 -5.86 -5.18 2.70
N TYR A 18 -5.92 -4.61 1.50
CA TYR A 18 -4.85 -3.76 0.96
C TYR A 18 -4.63 -2.53 1.84
N SER A 19 -5.72 -1.86 2.21
CA SER A 19 -5.66 -0.65 3.04
C SER A 19 -5.10 -0.95 4.42
N PHE A 20 -5.41 -2.11 5.00
CA PHE A 20 -4.79 -2.60 6.23
C PHE A 20 -3.27 -2.77 6.10
N GLY A 21 -2.78 -3.31 4.98
CA GLY A 21 -1.33 -3.40 4.73
C GLY A 21 -0.65 -2.03 4.69
N VAL A 22 -1.31 -1.02 4.10
CA VAL A 22 -0.81 0.37 4.11
C VAL A 22 -0.80 0.95 5.52
N ILE A 23 -1.86 0.74 6.32
CA ILE A 23 -1.91 1.19 7.72
C ILE A 23 -0.80 0.51 8.54
N LEU A 24 -0.57 -0.78 8.36
CA LEU A 24 0.52 -1.49 9.04
C LEU A 24 1.88 -0.87 8.72
N TRP A 25 2.11 -0.50 7.46
CA TRP A 25 3.31 0.24 7.05
C TRP A 25 3.40 1.62 7.72
N GLU A 26 2.29 2.36 7.82
CA GLU A 26 2.24 3.66 8.51
C GLU A 26 2.59 3.52 10.00
N LEU A 27 2.10 2.47 10.67
CA LEU A 27 2.39 2.20 12.08
C LEU A 27 3.87 1.86 12.31
N ILE A 28 4.50 1.12 11.40
CA ILE A 28 5.91 0.74 11.50
C ILE A 28 6.82 1.95 11.26
N THR A 29 6.47 2.79 10.29
CA THR A 29 7.32 3.89 9.83
C THR A 29 7.05 5.22 10.52
N VAL A 30 5.85 5.38 11.09
CA VAL A 30 5.30 6.65 11.60
C VAL A 30 5.34 7.75 10.52
N GLN A 31 5.14 7.36 9.27
CA GLN A 31 5.22 8.24 8.10
C GLN A 31 3.96 8.15 7.25
N GLN A 32 3.70 9.22 6.51
CA GLN A 32 2.68 9.21 5.47
C GLN A 32 3.20 8.45 4.24
N PRO A 33 2.41 7.53 3.66
CA PRO A 33 2.80 6.82 2.46
C PRO A 33 2.89 7.79 1.29
N TRP A 34 3.84 7.55 0.40
CA TRP A 34 4.04 8.36 -0.81
C TRP A 34 4.34 9.84 -0.54
N ASN A 35 5.02 10.15 0.56
CA ASN A 35 5.43 11.52 0.85
C ASN A 35 6.30 12.10 -0.28
N GLY A 36 6.05 13.35 -0.64
CA GLY A 36 6.80 14.08 -1.68
C GLY A 36 6.32 13.85 -3.12
N ILE A 37 5.24 13.11 -3.37
CA ILE A 37 4.60 13.01 -4.69
C ILE A 37 3.13 13.46 -4.64
N SER A 38 2.62 13.97 -5.77
CA SER A 38 1.23 14.44 -5.88
C SER A 38 0.22 13.28 -5.94
N THR A 39 -1.05 13.56 -5.64
CA THR A 39 -2.12 12.56 -5.72
C THR A 39 -2.20 11.87 -7.09
N ALA A 40 -2.01 12.62 -8.19
CA ALA A 40 -1.99 12.05 -9.53
C ALA A 40 -0.80 11.07 -9.73
N GLN A 41 0.37 11.39 -9.16
CA GLN A 41 1.52 10.49 -9.18
C GLN A 41 1.29 9.24 -8.31
N VAL A 42 0.59 9.36 -7.18
CA VAL A 42 0.18 8.21 -6.36
C VAL A 42 -0.73 7.27 -7.14
N VAL A 43 -1.73 7.82 -7.85
CA VAL A 43 -2.59 7.03 -8.75
C VAL A 43 -1.74 6.30 -9.78
N GLY A 44 -0.85 7.01 -10.48
CA GLY A 44 0.10 6.40 -11.43
C GLY A 44 0.91 5.24 -10.83
N ALA A 45 1.51 5.48 -9.66
CA ALA A 45 2.39 4.54 -8.99
C ALA A 45 1.65 3.28 -8.48
N VAL A 46 0.51 3.47 -7.80
CA VAL A 46 -0.21 2.37 -7.16
C VAL A 46 -1.10 1.65 -8.14
N ALA A 47 -1.89 2.38 -8.94
CA ALA A 47 -2.93 1.82 -9.78
C ALA A 47 -2.38 1.16 -11.06
N PHE A 48 -1.27 1.67 -11.59
CA PHE A 48 -0.75 1.28 -12.90
C PHE A 48 0.68 0.76 -12.91
N GLN A 49 1.50 1.07 -11.89
CA GLN A 49 2.89 0.56 -11.79
C GLN A 49 3.04 -0.52 -10.72
N ASN A 50 1.95 -0.89 -10.03
CA ASN A 50 1.93 -1.83 -8.91
C ASN A 50 3.00 -1.51 -7.83
N ARG A 51 3.34 -0.23 -7.66
CA ARG A 51 4.36 0.21 -6.70
C ARG A 51 3.79 0.08 -5.28
N LYS A 52 4.58 -0.48 -4.37
CA LYS A 52 4.26 -0.58 -2.94
C LYS A 52 5.11 0.37 -2.08
N PRO A 53 4.67 0.73 -0.86
CA PRO A 53 5.50 1.49 0.08
C PRO A 53 6.81 0.76 0.40
N ALA A 54 7.91 1.51 0.53
CA ALA A 54 9.22 0.92 0.81
C ALA A 54 9.30 0.47 2.27
N ILE A 55 9.60 -0.81 2.50
CA ILE A 55 9.71 -1.37 3.86
C ILE A 55 11.09 -1.00 4.46
N PRO A 56 11.16 -0.44 5.67
CA PRO A 56 12.44 -0.10 6.30
C PRO A 56 13.33 -1.32 6.56
N PRO A 57 14.66 -1.15 6.47
CA PRO A 57 15.57 -2.17 6.96
C PRO A 57 15.34 -2.40 8.46
N ASN A 58 15.46 -3.65 8.91
CA ASN A 58 15.17 -4.12 10.28
C ASN A 58 13.68 -4.27 10.64
N THR A 59 12.77 -4.25 9.68
CA THR A 59 11.38 -4.67 9.91
C THR A 59 11.32 -6.19 10.18
N SER A 60 10.55 -6.61 11.19
CA SER A 60 10.37 -8.03 11.52
C SER A 60 9.89 -8.84 10.30
N PRO A 61 10.50 -9.99 9.96
CA PRO A 61 10.12 -10.79 8.80
C PRO A 61 8.63 -11.19 8.78
N LYS A 62 8.02 -11.39 9.95
CA LYS A 62 6.59 -11.68 10.08
C LYS A 62 5.72 -10.51 9.62
N LEU A 63 6.12 -9.28 9.95
CA LEU A 63 5.41 -8.07 9.53
C LEU A 63 5.61 -7.80 8.04
N ILE A 64 6.81 -8.05 7.51
CA ILE A 64 7.11 -7.97 6.07
C ILE A 64 6.16 -8.90 5.31
N SER A 65 6.16 -10.19 5.67
CA SER A 65 5.31 -11.20 5.03
C SER A 65 3.82 -10.85 5.12
N LEU A 66 3.37 -10.33 6.26
CA LEU A 66 1.98 -9.89 6.42
C LEU A 66 1.64 -8.70 5.50
N MET A 67 2.47 -7.65 5.47
CA MET A 67 2.25 -6.49 4.59
C MET A 67 2.24 -6.90 3.11
N GLU A 68 3.21 -7.72 2.69
CA GLU A 68 3.30 -8.22 1.32
C GLU A 68 2.07 -9.06 0.95
N SER A 69 1.56 -9.88 1.88
CA SER A 69 0.33 -10.66 1.66
C SER A 69 -0.90 -9.76 1.56
N CYS A 70 -0.94 -8.65 2.32
CA CYS A 70 -2.02 -7.67 2.21
C CYS A 70 -2.00 -6.92 0.87
N TRP A 71 -0.82 -6.73 0.28
CA TRP A 71 -0.65 -6.01 -0.98
C TRP A 71 -0.65 -6.89 -2.22
N ALA A 72 -0.79 -8.21 -2.04
CA ALA A 72 -1.02 -9.15 -3.10
C ALA A 72 -2.39 -8.87 -3.75
N GLU A 73 -2.44 -8.95 -5.07
CA GLU A 73 -3.70 -8.88 -5.84
C GLU A 73 -4.50 -10.18 -5.71
#